data_AF-A0A9E5P1A1-F1
#
_entry.id   AF-A0A9E5P1A1-F1
#
_cell.length_a   1.000
_cell.length_b   1.000
_cell.length_c   1.000
_cell.angle_alpha   90.00
_cell.angle_beta   90.00
_cell.angle_gamma   90.00
#
_symmetry.space_group_name_H-M   'P 1'
#
loop_
_entity.id
_entity.type
_entity.pdbx_description
1 polymer ?
#
loop_
_entity_poly.entity_id
_entity_poly.type
_entity_poly.pdbx_seq_one_letter_code
_entity_poly.pdbx_strand_id
1 'polypeptide(L)' 'MGAGIQCETCHGEIGETTSPPSKRLKTLSMNACMDCHREYGANNDCLACHW' A
#
# COMPACT_ATOMS: atom_id res chain seq x y z
N MET A 1 2.43 -12.33 -6.23
CA MET A 1 3.76 -11.68 -6.10
C MET A 1 3.65 -10.28 -6.65
N GLY A 2 4.11 -9.29 -5.88
CA GLY A 2 3.85 -7.85 -6.11
C GLY A 2 4.37 -7.33 -7.45
N ALA A 3 3.79 -6.23 -7.92
CA ALA A 3 4.06 -5.58 -9.20
C ALA A 3 5.46 -4.94 -9.31
N GLY A 4 6.49 -5.50 -8.66
CA GLY A 4 7.83 -4.92 -8.57
C GLY A 4 7.95 -3.76 -7.56
N ILE A 5 6.96 -3.59 -6.68
CA ILE A 5 6.89 -2.52 -5.69
C ILE A 5 7.61 -2.93 -4.40
N GLN A 6 8.41 -2.02 -3.82
CA GLN A 6 9.12 -2.21 -2.56
C GLN A 6 8.14 -2.39 -1.39
N CYS A 7 8.45 -3.28 -0.45
CA CYS A 7 7.61 -3.64 0.70
C CYS A 7 7.20 -2.40 1.53
N GLU A 8 8.16 -1.49 1.68
CA GLU A 8 8.08 -0.27 2.47
C GLU A 8 7.07 0.72 1.92
N THR A 9 6.75 0.62 0.62
CA THR A 9 5.73 1.43 -0.05
C THR A 9 4.38 1.31 0.66
N CYS A 10 4.00 0.09 1.05
CA CYS A 10 2.74 -0.18 1.72
C CYS A 10 2.91 -0.35 3.23
N HIS A 11 4.01 -0.97 3.67
CA HIS A 11 4.18 -1.43 5.04
C HIS A 11 5.07 -0.53 5.91
N GLY A 12 5.63 0.57 5.40
CA GLY A 12 6.58 1.41 6.15
C GLY A 12 7.90 0.68 6.40
N GLU A 13 8.57 0.96 7.51
CA GLU A 13 9.87 0.38 7.87
C GLU A 13 9.78 -1.09 8.34
N ILE A 14 8.99 -1.90 7.64
CA ILE A 14 8.74 -3.31 8.00
C ILE A 14 10.02 -4.15 7.97
N GLY A 15 11.00 -3.80 7.13
CA GLY A 15 12.30 -4.45 7.06
C GLY A 15 13.14 -4.29 8.32
N GLU A 16 12.85 -3.30 9.16
CA GLU A 16 13.53 -3.08 10.45
C GLU A 16 12.89 -3.87 11.59
N THR A 17 11.77 -4.55 11.34
CA THR A 17 11.08 -5.36 12.36
C THR A 17 11.59 -6.80 12.38
N THR A 18 11.86 -7.30 13.58
CA THR A 18 12.28 -8.70 13.81
C THR A 18 11.10 -9.65 14.06
N SER A 19 9.91 -9.10 14.28
CA SER A 19 8.66 -9.83 14.46
C SER A 19 7.47 -8.98 13.98
N PRO A 20 6.31 -9.58 13.65
CA PRO A 20 5.16 -8.84 13.15
C PRO A 20 4.75 -7.73 14.13
N PRO A 21 4.69 -6.46 13.68
CA PRO A 21 4.35 -5.37 14.56
C PRO A 21 2.89 -5.49 15.01
N SER A 22 2.64 -5.19 16.30
CA SER A 22 1.30 -5.26 16.89
C SER A 22 0.32 -4.22 16.33
N LYS A 23 0.85 -3.23 15.59
CA LYS A 23 0.10 -2.17 14.91
C LYS A 23 0.71 -1.93 13.54
N ARG A 24 -0.07 -1.32 12.64
CA ARG A 24 0.44 -0.90 11.33
C ARG A 24 1.53 0.16 11.53
N LEU A 25 2.68 -0.03 10.87
CA LEU A 25 3.79 0.94 10.87
C LEU A 25 3.48 2.15 9.98
N LYS A 26 2.63 1.96 8.96
CA LYS A 26 2.18 3.00 8.03
C LYS A 26 0.66 3.02 7.96
N THR A 27 0.09 4.22 8.03
CA THR A 27 -1.33 4.43 7.74
C THR A 27 -1.50 4.66 6.26
N LEU A 28 -2.29 3.81 5.61
CA LEU A 28 -2.72 4.02 4.22
C LEU A 28 -4.09 4.69 4.24
N SER A 29 -4.19 5.80 3.52
CA SER A 29 -5.45 6.49 3.26
C SER A 29 -5.92 6.14 1.85
N MET A 30 -7.22 6.35 1.57
CA MET A 30 -7.74 6.19 0.22
C MET A 30 -6.98 7.05 -0.80
N ASN A 31 -6.63 8.29 -0.43
CA ASN A 31 -5.80 9.15 -1.28
C ASN A 31 -4.45 8.51 -1.64
N ALA A 32 -3.76 7.92 -0.65
CA ALA A 32 -2.49 7.23 -0.89
C ALA A 32 -2.64 6.04 -1.86
N CYS A 33 -3.75 5.29 -1.78
CA CYS A 33 -4.06 4.23 -2.73
C CYS A 33 -4.30 4.79 -4.14
N MET A 34 -5.13 5.84 -4.25
CA MET A 34 -5.50 6.44 -5.53
C MET A 34 -4.31 7.14 -6.22
N ASP A 35 -3.44 7.81 -5.45
CA ASP A 35 -2.21 8.44 -5.94
C ASP A 35 -1.28 7.39 -6.55
N CYS A 36 -1.00 6.33 -5.80
CA CYS A 36 -0.18 5.21 -6.29
C CYS A 36 -0.80 4.59 -7.54
N HIS A 37 -2.11 4.35 -7.58
CA HIS A 37 -2.75 3.79 -8.76
C HIS A 37 -2.63 4.71 -9.99
N ARG A 38 -2.67 6.05 -9.81
CA ARG A 38 -2.39 7.00 -10.91
C ARG A 38 -0.96 6.90 -11.41
N GLU A 39 0.02 6.80 -10.51
CA GLU A 39 1.44 6.70 -10.87
C GLU A 39 1.76 5.44 -11.67
N TYR A 40 1.14 4.31 -11.30
CA TYR A 40 1.39 3.00 -11.91
C TYR A 40 0.36 2.59 -12.96
N GLY A 41 -0.59 3.46 -13.32
CA GLY A 41 -1.65 3.17 -14.30
C GLY A 41 -2.58 2.03 -13.86
N ALA A 42 -2.74 1.82 -12.56
CA ALA A 42 -3.63 0.81 -12.01
C ALA A 42 -5.08 1.31 -11.96
N ASN A 43 -6.03 0.37 -11.86
CA ASN A 43 -7.46 0.69 -11.84
C ASN A 43 -7.80 1.60 -10.64
N ASN A 44 -8.44 2.73 -10.91
CA ASN A 44 -8.85 3.71 -9.90
C ASN A 44 -10.37 3.96 -9.89
N ASP A 45 -11.14 3.04 -10.47
CA ASP A 45 -12.59 3.07 -10.43
C ASP A 45 -13.10 2.79 -9.01
N CYS A 46 -14.13 3.54 -8.59
CA CYS A 46 -14.68 3.45 -7.23
C CYS A 46 -15.16 2.03 -6.88
N LEU A 47 -15.78 1.34 -7.84
CA LEU A 47 -16.33 0.00 -7.66
C LEU A 47 -15.25 -1.08 -7.71
N ALA A 48 -14.03 -0.75 -8.18
CA ALA A 48 -12.90 -1.66 -8.09
C ALA A 48 -12.46 -1.89 -6.63
N CYS A 49 -12.78 -0.96 -5.71
CA CYS A 49 -12.40 -1.05 -4.30
C CYS A 49 -13.58 -1.13 -3.32
N HIS A 50 -14.74 -0.54 -3.67
CA HIS A 50 -15.93 -0.48 -2.82
C HIS A 50 -17.05 -1.35 -3.36
N TRP A 51 -16.97 -2.64 -3.06
CA TRP A 51 -18.00 -3.65 -3.33
C TRP A 51 -18.86 -3.93 -2.09
#